data_AF-A0A4V6KWG1-F1
#
_entry.id   AF-A0A4V6KWG1-F1
#
_cell.length_a   1.000
_cell.length_b   1.000
_cell.length_c   1.000
_cell.angle_alpha   90.00
_cell.angle_beta   90.00
_cell.angle_gamma   90.00
#
_symmetry.space_group_name_H-M   'P 1'
#
loop_
_entity.id
_entity.type
_entity.pdbx_description
1 polymer ?
#
loop_
_entity_poly.entity_id
_entity_poly.type
_entity_poly.pdbx_seq_one_letter_code
_entity_poly.pdbx_strand_id
1 'polypeptide(L)' 'MITTAATFVATVAAIRLSRAVPVLVDISDKTLNIDYEKIECLITDKTKAIIVVHLHGNPCEIDKNQKYKP' A
#
# COMPACT_ATOMS: atom_id res chain seq x y z
N MET A 1 -4.52 4.93 6.67
CA MET A 1 -3.32 4.74 5.83
C MET A 1 -3.52 3.46 5.04
N ILE A 2 -3.25 3.46 3.75
CA ILE A 2 -3.45 2.27 2.90
C ILE A 2 -2.13 1.48 2.85
N THR A 3 -2.20 0.15 2.92
CA THR A 3 -1.05 -0.75 2.71
C THR A 3 -1.53 -2.11 2.21
N THR A 4 -0.61 -2.98 1.80
CA THR A 4 -0.97 -4.33 1.33
C THR A 4 -1.16 -5.30 2.51
N ALA A 5 -2.07 -6.27 2.36
CA ALA A 5 -2.18 -7.40 3.30
C ALA A 5 -0.96 -8.34 3.23
N ALA A 6 -0.29 -8.42 2.08
CA ALA A 6 0.92 -9.21 1.89
C ALA A 6 2.16 -8.43 2.36
N THR A 7 2.32 -8.33 3.68
CA THR A 7 3.47 -7.68 4.32
C THR A 7 3.80 -8.32 5.67
N PHE A 8 4.92 -7.94 6.28
CA PHE A 8 5.24 -8.28 7.65
C PHE A 8 4.39 -7.48 8.65
N VAL A 9 4.09 -8.08 9.81
CA VAL A 9 3.24 -7.48 10.86
C VAL A 9 3.71 -6.09 11.32
N ALA A 10 5.01 -5.81 11.24
CA ALA A 10 5.57 -4.51 11.61
C ALA A 10 4.97 -3.35 10.80
N THR A 11 4.61 -3.56 9.52
CA THR A 11 4.00 -2.50 8.69
C THR A 11 2.66 -2.06 9.27
N VAL A 12 1.79 -3.03 9.59
CA VAL A 12 0.47 -2.74 10.18
C VAL A 12 0.60 -2.23 11.61
N ALA A 13 1.54 -2.77 12.39
CA ALA A 13 1.83 -2.31 13.74
C ALA A 13 2.26 -0.85 13.76
N ALA A 14 3.12 -0.41 12.82
CA ALA A 14 3.54 0.97 12.69
C ALA A 14 2.34 1.91 12.44
N ILE A 15 1.42 1.53 11.53
CA ILE A 15 0.18 2.29 11.28
C ILE A 15 -0.64 2.44 12.57
N ARG A 16 -0.78 1.36 13.34
CA ARG A 16 -1.55 1.35 14.60
C ARG A 16 -0.88 2.19 15.68
N LEU A 17 0.45 2.13 15.80
CA LEU A 17 1.23 2.98 16.72
C LEU A 17 1.09 4.47 16.39
N SER A 18 0.92 4.82 15.13
CA SER A 18 0.57 6.18 14.69
C SER A 18 -0.90 6.58 14.94
N ARG A 19 -1.68 5.76 15.67
CA ARG A 19 -3.11 5.94 15.93
C ARG A 19 -3.97 6.00 14.65
N ALA A 20 -3.47 5.44 13.55
CA ALA A 20 -4.21 5.36 12.29
C ALA A 20 -4.88 3.99 12.14
N VAL A 21 -5.93 3.95 11.30
CA VAL A 21 -6.56 2.70 10.87
C VAL A 21 -5.90 2.24 9.57
N PRO A 22 -5.37 1.00 9.52
CA PRO A 22 -4.89 0.41 8.29
C PRO A 22 -6.07 0.05 7.39
N VAL A 23 -5.98 0.44 6.12
CA VAL A 23 -6.87 -0.02 5.05
C VAL A 23 -6.04 -0.96 4.19
N LEU A 24 -6.46 -2.22 4.11
CA LEU A 24 -5.72 -3.25 3.40
C LEU A 24 -6.18 -3.30 1.95
N VAL A 25 -5.22 -3.27 1.03
CA VAL A 25 -5.42 -3.56 -0.39
C VAL A 25 -4.77 -4.88 -0.74
N ASP A 26 -5.29 -5.50 -1.77
CA ASP A 26 -4.82 -6.77 -2.29
C ASP A 26 -3.54 -6.60 -3.14
N ILE A 27 -2.97 -7.72 -3.57
CA ILE A 27 -1.75 -7.76 -4.38
C ILE A 27 -2.02 -8.10 -5.85
N SER A 28 -1.00 -7.85 -6.67
CA SER A 28 -0.90 -8.39 -8.03
C SER A 28 -0.23 -9.76 -7.99
N ASP A 29 -0.86 -10.76 -8.63
CA ASP A 29 -0.30 -12.12 -8.73
C ASP A 29 1.02 -12.18 -9.51
N LYS A 30 1.34 -11.13 -10.29
CA LYS A 30 2.58 -11.06 -11.08
C LYS A 30 3.79 -10.66 -10.26
N THR A 31 3.62 -9.75 -9.31
CA THR A 31 4.71 -9.12 -8.56
C THR A 31 4.69 -9.43 -7.07
N LEU A 32 3.54 -9.92 -6.57
CA LEU A 32 3.19 -10.06 -5.15
C LEU A 32 3.25 -8.75 -4.36
N ASN A 33 3.43 -7.62 -5.07
CA ASN A 33 3.35 -6.29 -4.49
C ASN A 33 1.92 -5.78 -4.57
N ILE A 34 1.70 -4.64 -3.91
CA ILE A 34 0.43 -3.92 -3.92
C ILE A 34 -0.14 -3.77 -5.34
N ASP A 35 -1.43 -4.04 -5.50
CA ASP A 35 -2.15 -3.81 -6.75
C ASP A 35 -2.62 -2.35 -6.82
N TYR A 36 -1.96 -1.56 -7.67
CA TYR A 36 -2.23 -0.13 -7.81
C TYR A 36 -3.60 0.17 -8.41
N GLU A 37 -4.15 -0.73 -9.23
CA GLU A 37 -5.48 -0.55 -9.84
C GLU A 37 -6.60 -0.64 -8.80
N LYS A 38 -6.35 -1.33 -7.67
CA LYS A 38 -7.29 -1.48 -6.56
C LYS A 38 -7.20 -0.38 -5.50
N ILE A 39 -6.27 0.58 -5.61
CA ILE A 39 -6.08 1.62 -4.59
C ILE A 39 -7.13 2.73 -4.69
N GLU A 40 -7.49 3.14 -5.91
CA GLU A 40 -8.30 4.35 -6.15
C GLU A 40 -9.64 4.32 -5.41
N CYS A 41 -10.32 3.17 -5.40
CA CYS A 41 -11.59 2.98 -4.71
C CYS A 41 -11.48 2.94 -3.16
N LEU A 42 -10.26 2.85 -2.62
CA LEU A 42 -9.98 2.85 -1.18
C LEU A 42 -9.58 4.24 -0.65
N ILE A 43 -9.38 5.21 -1.53
CA ILE A 43 -9.09 6.59 -1.13
C ILE A 43 -10.34 7.21 -0.53
N THR A 44 -10.16 7.84 0.63
CA THR A 44 -11.18 8.66 1.28
C THR A 44 -10.54 9.97 1.74
N ASP A 45 -11.34 10.90 2.23
CA ASP A 45 -10.90 12.11 2.94
C ASP A 45 -9.97 11.81 4.15
N LYS A 46 -10.10 10.60 4.72
CA LYS A 46 -9.28 10.07 5.81
C LYS A 46 -7.95 9.46 5.36
N THR A 47 -7.76 9.21 4.06
CA THR A 47 -6.51 8.65 3.53
C THR A 47 -5.40 9.71 3.59
N LYS A 48 -4.35 9.44 4.38
CA LYS A 48 -3.20 10.37 4.57
C LYS A 48 -1.89 9.87 3.97
N ALA A 49 -1.78 8.57 3.73
CA ALA A 49 -0.58 7.94 3.17
C ALA A 49 -0.91 6.56 2.59
N ILE A 50 -0.11 6.15 1.63
CA ILE A 50 -0.02 4.80 1.08
C ILE A 50 1.37 4.27 1.40
N ILE A 51 1.45 3.13 2.08
CA ILE A 51 2.69 2.48 2.49
C ILE A 51 2.85 1.23 1.62
N VAL A 52 3.83 1.27 0.73
CA VAL A 52 4.17 0.14 -0.16
C VAL A 52 5.33 -0.67 0.43
N VAL A 53 5.36 -1.96 0.10
CA VAL A 53 6.36 -2.91 0.61
C VAL A 53 6.95 -3.61 -0.60
N HIS A 54 8.26 -3.52 -0.77
CA HIS A 54 9.01 -4.23 -1.80
C HIS A 54 9.19 -5.68 -1.37
N LEU A 55 8.16 -6.49 -1.59
CA LEU A 55 8.09 -7.83 -1.04
C LEU A 55 9.22 -8.70 -1.62
N HIS A 56 9.92 -9.45 -0.76
CA HIS A 56 11.07 -10.28 -1.16
C HIS A 56 12.20 -9.52 -1.89
N GLY A 57 12.31 -8.20 -1.69
CA GLY A 57 13.28 -7.38 -2.42
C GLY A 57 12.86 -7.08 -3.86
N ASN A 58 11.65 -7.47 -4.28
CA ASN A 58 11.07 -7.11 -5.57
C ASN A 58 10.53 -5.67 -5.50
N PRO A 59 11.12 -4.70 -6.22
CA PRO A 59 10.67 -3.31 -6.18
C PRO A 59 9.21 -3.19 -6.63
N CYS A 60 8.45 -2.33 -5.96
CA CYS A 60 7.11 -2.01 -6.41
C CYS A 60 7.19 -1.17 -7.68
N GLU A 61 6.18 -1.28 -8.52
CA GLU A 61 6.02 -0.44 -9.70
C GLU A 61 5.72 1.00 -9.28
N ILE A 62 6.78 1.77 -9.08
CA ILE A 62 6.73 3.21 -8.88
C ILE A 62 7.19 3.82 -10.21
N ASP A 63 6.29 3.91 -11.19
CA ASP A 63 6.66 4.51 -12.47
C ASP A 63 7.11 5.98 -12.23
N LYS A 64 8.27 6.32 -12.78
CA LYS A 64 8.84 7.67 -12.74
C LYS A 64 7.96 8.69 -13.46
N ASN A 65 7.13 8.25 -14.41
CA ASN A 65 6.19 9.10 -15.15
C ASN A 65 4.75 9.02 -14.60
N GLN A 66 4.41 7.97 -13.86
CA GLN A 66 3.14 7.78 -13.18
C GLN A 66 3.33 8.10 -11.69
N LYS A 67 3.39 9.39 -11.38
CA LYS A 67 2.96 9.81 -10.04
C LYS A 67 1.57 9.23 -9.84
N TYR A 68 1.38 8.46 -8.77
CA TYR A 68 0.05 8.16 -8.26
C TYR A 68 -0.73 9.49 -8.20
N LYS A 69 -1.73 9.64 -9.06
CA LYS A 69 -2.59 10.82 -9.12
C LYS A 69 -3.79 10.51 -8.23
N PRO A 70 -4.03 11.31 -7.19
CA PRO A 70 -5.17 11.13 -6.29
C PRO A 70 -6.50 11.38 -6.99
#